data_AF-A0A7C7Z0Y6-F1
#
_entry.id   AF-A0A7C7Z0Y6-F1
#
_cell.length_a   1.000
_cell.length_b   1.000
_cell.length_c   1.000
_cell.angle_alpha   90.00
_cell.angle_beta   90.00
_cell.angle_gamma   90.00
#
_symmetry.space_group_name_H-M   'P 1'
#
loop_
_entity.id
_entity.type
_entity.pdbx_description
1 polymer ?
#
loop_
_entity_poly.entity_id
_entity_poly.type
_entity_poly.pdbx_seq_one_letter_code
_entity_poly.pdbx_strand_id
1 'polypeptide(L)'
;MTSVPGDAVPIAIPTEVFDLPVHEMRRGYRSDVYFWRAKRTLERVGHREIATVQVFQKQQAVLCGVEESLAILLLGVGHYRDSARAFDWFDELIELKKRIRSLYRGDPVKLREALEQRRWVEGALDQEWVSHA
;
A
#
# COMPACT_ATOMS: atom_id res chain seq x y z
N MET A 1 6.82 21.14 22.89
CA MET A 1 5.48 20.85 22.35
C MET A 1 5.14 19.44 22.72
N THR A 2 4.26 19.29 23.69
CA THR A 2 3.77 18.01 24.22
C THR A 2 3.06 17.24 23.11
N SER A 3 3.58 16.05 22.79
CA SER A 3 2.88 15.08 21.95
C SER A 3 1.55 14.72 22.62
N VAL A 4 0.43 14.99 21.95
CA VAL A 4 -0.86 14.43 22.36
C VAL A 4 -0.85 12.96 21.97
N PRO A 5 -0.92 12.01 22.93
CA PRO A 5 -1.06 10.60 22.61
C PRO A 5 -2.53 10.31 22.27
N GLY A 6 -2.77 9.58 21.16
CA GLY A 6 -3.78 8.54 21.18
C GLY A 6 -5.18 8.80 20.63
N ASP A 7 -5.43 9.87 19.87
CA ASP A 7 -6.64 9.86 19.04
C ASP A 7 -6.36 8.99 17.81
N ALA A 8 -6.92 7.78 17.80
CA ALA A 8 -6.95 6.94 16.62
C ALA A 8 -7.36 7.78 15.41
N VAL A 9 -6.72 7.57 14.25
CA VAL A 9 -7.09 8.28 13.02
C VAL A 9 -8.61 8.15 12.86
N PRO A 10 -9.36 9.27 12.89
CA PRO A 10 -10.81 9.22 12.94
C PRO A 10 -11.33 8.89 11.54
N ILE A 11 -11.34 7.59 11.22
CA ILE A 11 -11.93 7.04 10.01
C ILE A 11 -13.31 6.48 10.37
N ALA A 12 -14.34 6.97 9.69
CA ALA A 12 -15.73 6.56 9.89
C ALA A 12 -16.13 5.43 8.94
N ILE A 13 -15.54 5.39 7.74
CA ILE A 13 -15.82 4.36 6.72
C ILE A 13 -14.80 3.23 6.85
N PRO A 14 -15.23 1.96 7.00
CA PRO A 14 -14.31 0.82 7.03
C PRO A 14 -13.42 0.77 5.79
N THR A 15 -12.14 0.46 5.98
CA THR A 15 -11.14 0.59 4.89
C THR A 15 -11.41 -0.35 3.72
N GLU A 16 -12.10 -1.47 3.98
CA GLU A 16 -12.41 -2.51 2.99
C GLU A 16 -13.42 -2.02 1.94
N VAL A 17 -14.18 -0.96 2.25
CA VAL A 17 -15.16 -0.35 1.33
C VAL A 17 -14.47 0.29 0.12
N PHE A 18 -13.22 0.74 0.26
CA PHE A 18 -12.50 1.47 -0.78
C PHE A 18 -11.79 0.58 -1.81
N ASP A 19 -11.70 -0.74 -1.59
CA ASP A 19 -11.02 -1.70 -2.49
C ASP A 19 -9.62 -1.23 -2.94
N LEU A 20 -8.85 -0.68 -2.00
CA LEU A 20 -7.56 -0.07 -2.30
C LEU A 20 -6.52 -1.14 -2.71
N PRO A 21 -5.65 -0.87 -3.70
CA PRO A 21 -4.61 -1.81 -4.13
C PRO A 21 -3.41 -1.78 -3.15
N VAL A 22 -3.61 -2.27 -1.93
CA VAL A 22 -2.69 -2.14 -0.78
C VAL A 22 -1.25 -2.49 -1.12
N HIS A 23 -1.02 -3.65 -1.75
CA HIS A 23 0.34 -4.07 -2.08
C HIS A 23 1.03 -3.15 -3.10
N GLU A 24 0.28 -2.59 -4.06
CA GLU A 24 0.82 -1.64 -5.04
C GLU A 24 1.17 -0.31 -4.38
N MET A 25 0.34 0.15 -3.43
CA MET A 25 0.62 1.36 -2.65
C MET A 25 1.86 1.18 -1.77
N ARG A 26 1.92 0.12 -0.97
CA ARG A 26 3.05 -0.18 -0.06
C ARG A 26 4.38 -0.32 -0.79
N ARG A 27 4.36 -0.89 -2.00
CA ARG A 27 5.53 -1.02 -2.89
C ARG A 27 6.00 0.31 -3.48
N GLY A 28 5.14 1.33 -3.52
CA GLY A 28 5.35 2.58 -4.26
C GLY A 28 5.06 2.47 -5.75
N TYR A 29 4.35 1.42 -6.20
CA TYR A 29 3.98 1.21 -7.61
C TYR A 29 2.95 2.24 -8.11
N ARG A 30 2.17 2.82 -7.19
CA ARG A 30 1.18 3.88 -7.44
C ARG A 30 1.69 5.29 -7.12
N SER A 31 3.00 5.46 -6.95
CA SER A 31 3.63 6.75 -6.59
C SER A 31 4.65 7.16 -7.63
N ASP A 32 4.93 8.46 -7.71
CA ASP A 32 6.04 8.93 -8.52
C ASP A 32 7.37 8.35 -8.03
N VAL A 33 8.23 8.00 -8.99
CA VAL A 33 9.48 7.26 -8.73
C VAL A 33 10.41 7.98 -7.76
N TYR A 34 10.38 9.32 -7.70
CA TYR A 34 11.27 10.08 -6.82
C TYR A 34 10.92 9.91 -5.34
N PHE A 35 9.62 9.84 -4.98
CA PHE A 35 9.21 9.57 -3.59
C PHE A 35 9.63 8.19 -3.14
N TRP A 36 9.44 7.18 -4.00
CA TRP A 36 9.86 5.82 -3.70
C TRP A 36 11.38 5.71 -3.51
N ARG A 37 12.17 6.34 -4.39
CA ARG A 37 13.64 6.38 -4.28
C ARG A 37 14.10 7.11 -3.02
N ALA A 38 13.45 8.23 -2.66
CA ALA A 38 13.74 8.96 -1.43
C ALA A 38 13.47 8.09 -0.20
N LYS A 39 12.28 7.48 -0.09
CA LYS A 39 11.93 6.52 0.98
C LYS A 39 12.99 5.43 1.10
N ARG A 40 13.36 4.78 -0.01
CA ARG A 40 14.37 3.71 -0.03
C ARG A 40 15.75 4.16 0.42
N THR A 41 16.12 5.40 0.15
CA THR A 41 17.39 5.97 0.60
C THR A 41 17.36 6.19 2.10
N LEU A 42 16.30 6.83 2.60
CA LEU A 42 16.09 7.12 4.03
C LEU A 42 16.04 5.84 4.88
N GLU A 43 15.33 4.82 4.43
CA GLU A 43 15.27 3.51 5.10
C GLU A 43 16.65 2.84 5.22
N ARG A 44 17.48 2.92 4.17
CA ARG A 44 18.82 2.31 4.16
C ARG A 44 19.81 3.01 5.08
N VAL A 45 19.72 4.33 5.20
CA VAL A 45 20.59 5.11 6.09
C VAL A 45 20.04 5.19 7.52
N GLY A 46 18.88 4.57 7.79
CA GLY A 46 18.23 4.60 9.11
C GLY A 46 17.67 5.96 9.52
N HIS A 47 17.46 6.87 8.56
CA HIS A 47 17.00 8.23 8.82
C HIS A 47 15.49 8.25 9.01
N ARG A 48 15.02 8.63 10.20
CA ARG A 48 13.60 8.60 10.62
C ARG A 48 13.13 9.94 11.17
N GLU A 49 13.49 11.02 10.52
CA GLU A 49 12.99 12.35 10.89
C GLU A 49 11.47 12.45 10.74
N ILE A 50 10.86 13.17 11.67
CA ILE A 50 9.42 13.43 11.68
C ILE A 50 9.20 14.77 10.99
N ALA A 51 8.31 14.77 10.00
CA ALA A 51 7.90 15.96 9.28
C ALA A 51 6.38 16.11 9.31
N THR A 52 5.91 17.36 9.39
CA THR A 52 4.50 17.69 9.22
C THR A 52 4.26 18.09 7.77
N VAL A 53 3.34 17.38 7.10
CA VAL A 53 2.92 17.72 5.73
C VAL A 53 1.53 18.33 5.79
N GLN A 54 1.35 19.49 5.15
CA GLN A 54 0.06 20.14 5.01
C GLN A 54 -0.32 20.21 3.53
N VAL A 55 -1.57 19.84 3.23
CA VAL A 55 -2.13 19.87 1.87
C VAL A 55 -3.03 21.09 1.74
N PHE A 56 -2.77 21.93 0.75
CA PHE A 56 -3.54 23.14 0.47
C PHE A 56 -4.10 23.11 -0.95
N GLN A 57 -5.34 23.54 -1.11
CA GLN A 57 -5.98 23.77 -2.39
C GLN A 57 -5.41 25.04 -3.04
N LYS A 58 -5.01 24.94 -4.32
CA LYS A 58 -4.51 26.10 -5.09
C LYS A 58 -5.65 26.99 -5.62
N GLN A 59 -6.85 26.42 -5.76
CA GLN A 59 -8.03 27.07 -6.32
C GLN A 59 -9.25 26.73 -5.47
N GLN A 60 -10.38 27.40 -5.74
CA GLN A 60 -11.65 27.05 -5.11
C GLN A 60 -12.06 25.62 -5.49
N ALA A 61 -12.40 24.82 -4.47
CA ALA A 61 -12.79 23.42 -4.63
C ALA A 61 -13.72 23.00 -3.48
N VAL A 62 -14.48 21.93 -3.71
CA VAL A 62 -15.24 21.23 -2.67
C VAL A 62 -14.37 20.10 -2.14
N LEU A 63 -14.21 20.02 -0.82
CA LEU A 63 -13.46 18.94 -0.19
C LEU A 63 -14.28 17.63 -0.20
N CYS A 64 -13.69 16.57 -0.75
CA CYS A 64 -14.22 15.22 -0.74
C CYS A 64 -13.06 14.21 -0.71
N GLY A 65 -13.36 12.92 -0.48
CA GLY A 65 -12.35 11.85 -0.49
C GLY A 65 -11.42 11.80 0.73
N VAL A 66 -11.78 12.48 1.83
CA VAL A 66 -10.98 12.49 3.06
C VAL A 66 -10.89 11.08 3.66
N GLU A 67 -12.00 10.35 3.76
CA GLU A 67 -12.02 8.98 4.30
C GLU A 67 -11.12 8.01 3.51
N GLU A 68 -11.18 8.05 2.18
CA GLU A 68 -10.31 7.23 1.32
C GLU A 68 -8.84 7.62 1.50
N SER A 69 -8.55 8.91 1.65
CA SER A 69 -7.21 9.41 1.92
C SER A 69 -6.68 8.92 3.27
N LEU A 70 -7.52 8.88 4.31
CA LEU A 70 -7.19 8.31 5.61
C LEU A 70 -6.97 6.79 5.51
N ALA A 71 -7.78 6.07 4.73
CA ALA A 71 -7.60 4.64 4.48
C ALA A 71 -6.27 4.33 3.79
N ILE A 72 -5.86 5.15 2.81
CA ILE A 72 -4.54 5.04 2.17
C ILE A 72 -3.41 5.21 3.19
N LEU A 73 -3.51 6.18 4.10
CA LEU A 73 -2.51 6.39 5.15
C LEU A 73 -2.47 5.22 6.13
N LEU A 74 -3.64 4.78 6.64
CA LEU A 74 -3.76 3.67 7.57
C LEU A 74 -3.17 2.37 7.01
N LEU A 75 -3.46 2.05 5.75
CA LEU A 75 -3.00 0.81 5.12
C LEU A 75 -1.58 0.90 4.56
N GLY A 76 -1.13 2.10 4.19
CA GLY A 76 0.09 2.34 3.41
C GLY A 76 1.28 2.88 4.21
N VAL A 77 1.07 3.42 5.41
CA VAL A 77 2.16 3.95 6.25
C VAL A 77 2.86 2.81 6.98
N GLY A 78 4.13 2.61 6.66
CA GLY A 78 4.89 1.46 7.14
C GLY A 78 6.10 1.15 6.27
N HIS A 79 6.71 0.01 6.57
CA HIS A 79 7.87 -0.52 5.84
C HIS A 79 7.84 -2.05 5.79
N TYR A 80 8.57 -2.63 4.85
CA TYR A 80 8.81 -4.07 4.82
C TYR A 80 9.97 -4.44 5.76
N ARG A 81 9.82 -5.54 6.51
CA ARG A 81 10.89 -6.14 7.32
C ARG A 81 12.07 -6.53 6.44
N ASP A 82 11.80 -7.29 5.39
CA ASP A 82 12.74 -7.59 4.32
C ASP A 82 12.21 -7.02 3.00
N SER A 83 12.76 -5.88 2.59
CA SER A 83 12.35 -5.23 1.35
C SER A 83 12.78 -6.00 0.09
N ALA A 84 13.86 -6.78 0.14
CA ALA A 84 14.29 -7.54 -1.05
C ALA A 84 13.28 -8.66 -1.31
N ARG A 85 13.01 -9.47 -0.29
CA ARG A 85 12.02 -10.55 -0.36
C ARG A 85 10.61 -10.04 -0.70
N ALA A 86 10.18 -8.93 -0.08
CA ALA A 86 8.89 -8.35 -0.40
C ALA A 86 8.79 -7.86 -1.86
N PHE A 87 9.90 -7.44 -2.47
CA PHE A 87 9.89 -7.00 -3.87
C PHE A 87 9.78 -8.18 -4.82
N ASP A 88 10.44 -9.29 -4.53
CA ASP A 88 10.30 -10.53 -5.30
C ASP A 88 8.85 -11.02 -5.29
N TRP A 89 8.21 -11.03 -4.11
CA TRP A 89 6.78 -11.37 -4.00
C TRP A 89 5.88 -10.38 -4.73
N PHE A 90 6.20 -9.09 -4.72
CA PHE A 90 5.43 -8.10 -5.45
C PHE A 90 5.54 -8.30 -6.97
N ASP A 91 6.72 -8.61 -7.48
CA ASP A 91 6.92 -8.88 -8.90
C ASP A 91 6.12 -10.13 -9.33
N GLU A 92 6.11 -11.19 -8.50
CA GLU A 92 5.25 -12.36 -8.69
C GLU A 92 3.75 -11.98 -8.69
N LEU A 93 3.31 -11.13 -7.76
CA LEU A 93 1.92 -10.65 -7.69
C LEU A 93 1.52 -9.95 -9.00
N ILE A 94 2.38 -9.12 -9.57
CA ILE A 94 2.10 -8.41 -10.83
C ILE A 94 1.95 -9.40 -11.99
N GLU A 95 2.82 -10.41 -12.08
CA GLU A 95 2.71 -11.45 -13.09
C GLU A 95 1.46 -12.32 -12.91
N LEU A 96 1.10 -12.68 -11.67
CA LEU A 96 -0.14 -13.39 -11.37
C LEU A 96 -1.38 -12.59 -11.77
N LYS A 97 -1.40 -11.28 -11.53
CA LYS A 97 -2.50 -10.41 -11.96
C LYS A 97 -2.64 -10.38 -13.48
N LYS A 98 -1.54 -10.39 -14.23
CA LYS A 98 -1.57 -10.50 -15.71
C LYS A 98 -2.09 -11.88 -16.13
N ARG A 99 -1.59 -12.95 -15.51
CA ARG A 99 -2.02 -14.34 -15.79
C ARG A 99 -3.52 -14.53 -15.54
N ILE A 100 -4.04 -14.10 -14.39
CA ILE A 100 -5.47 -14.20 -14.04
C ILE A 100 -6.34 -13.50 -15.09
N ARG A 101 -5.97 -12.29 -15.53
CA ARG A 101 -6.72 -11.56 -16.57
C ARG A 101 -6.81 -12.35 -17.87
N SER A 102 -5.73 -13.03 -18.25
CA SER A 102 -5.71 -13.88 -19.46
C SER A 102 -6.58 -15.13 -19.32
N LEU A 103 -6.79 -15.63 -18.10
CA LEU A 103 -7.52 -16.86 -17.81
C LEU A 103 -9.03 -16.66 -17.60
N TYR A 104 -9.55 -15.44 -17.50
CA TYR A 104 -10.98 -15.19 -17.30
C TYR A 104 -11.88 -15.80 -18.40
N ARG A 105 -11.37 -15.92 -19.62
CA ARG A 105 -12.07 -16.58 -20.74
C ARG A 105 -11.50 -17.97 -21.05
N GLY A 106 -10.65 -18.49 -20.19
CA GLY A 106 -9.89 -19.72 -20.38
C GLY A 106 -10.33 -20.84 -19.44
N ASP A 107 -9.35 -21.63 -19.01
CA ASP A 107 -9.53 -22.82 -18.17
C ASP A 107 -9.88 -22.45 -16.70
N PRO A 108 -11.06 -22.82 -16.20
CA PRO A 108 -11.49 -22.54 -14.82
C PRO A 108 -10.57 -23.14 -13.75
N VAL A 109 -9.93 -24.29 -14.03
CA VAL A 109 -9.03 -24.95 -13.07
C VAL A 109 -7.77 -24.10 -12.90
N LYS A 110 -7.15 -23.70 -14.02
CA LYS A 110 -5.96 -22.82 -14.01
C LYS A 110 -6.27 -21.45 -13.42
N LEU A 111 -7.48 -20.92 -13.65
CA LEU A 111 -7.92 -19.67 -13.04
C LEU A 111 -7.97 -19.80 -11.52
N ARG A 112 -8.56 -20.87 -10.99
CA ARG A 112 -8.63 -21.14 -9.55
C ARG A 112 -7.22 -21.29 -8.94
N GLU A 113 -6.34 -22.06 -9.56
CA GLU A 113 -4.94 -22.21 -9.10
C GLU A 113 -4.23 -20.86 -9.05
N ALA A 114 -4.39 -20.02 -10.08
CA ALA A 114 -3.77 -18.70 -10.11
C ALA A 114 -4.34 -17.76 -9.04
N LEU A 115 -5.64 -17.86 -8.72
CA LEU A 115 -6.28 -17.10 -7.64
C LEU A 115 -5.81 -17.56 -6.25
N GLU A 116 -5.62 -18.86 -6.05
CA GLU A 116 -5.05 -19.43 -4.83
C GLU A 116 -3.61 -18.97 -4.62
N GLN A 117 -2.79 -19.03 -5.68
CA GLN A 117 -1.41 -18.54 -5.65
C GLN A 117 -1.36 -17.04 -5.34
N ARG A 118 -2.23 -16.23 -5.98
CA ARG A 118 -2.34 -14.80 -5.68
C ARG A 118 -2.62 -14.56 -4.20
N ARG A 119 -3.62 -15.26 -3.63
CA ARG A 119 -3.98 -15.11 -2.21
C ARG A 119 -2.80 -15.45 -1.29
N TRP A 120 -2.03 -16.47 -1.63
CA TRP A 120 -0.84 -16.84 -0.86
C TRP A 120 0.24 -15.75 -0.91
N VAL A 121 0.54 -15.22 -2.11
CA VAL A 121 1.51 -14.13 -2.30
C VAL A 121 1.09 -12.84 -1.57
N GLU A 122 -0.20 -12.48 -1.64
CA GLU A 122 -0.76 -11.35 -0.89
C GLU A 122 -0.56 -11.54 0.62
N GLY A 123 -0.82 -12.75 1.15
CA GLY A 123 -0.56 -13.08 2.56
C GLY A 123 0.92 -13.02 2.95
N ALA A 124 1.82 -13.45 2.06
CA ALA A 124 3.27 -13.33 2.28
C ALA A 124 3.71 -11.86 2.35
N LEU A 125 3.18 -11.00 1.47
CA LEU A 125 3.44 -9.56 1.50
C LEU A 125 2.92 -8.89 2.77
N ASP A 126 1.77 -9.32 3.28
CA ASP A 126 1.22 -8.82 4.55
C ASP A 126 2.09 -9.22 5.74
N GLN A 127 2.64 -10.43 5.75
CA GLN A 127 3.55 -10.87 6.81
C GLN A 127 4.87 -10.09 6.83
N GLU A 128 5.32 -9.58 5.69
CA GLU A 128 6.50 -8.71 5.63
C GLU A 128 6.23 -7.28 6.08
N TRP A 129 4.97 -6.85 6.11
CA TRP A 129 4.64 -5.45 6.38
C TRP A 129 4.67 -5.14 7.88
N VAL A 130 5.31 -4.01 8.22
CA VAL A 130 5.28 -3.40 9.55
C VAL A 130 4.53 -2.09 9.44
N SER A 131 3.32 -2.06 10.00
CA SER A 131 2.49 -0.84 10.10
C SER A 131 3.11 0.15 11.09
N HIS A 132 3.04 1.43 10.76
CA HIS A 132 3.31 2.55 11.69
C HIS A 132 2.09 3.45 11.91
N ALA A 133 0.94 3.08 11.34
CA ALA A 133 -0.32 3.76 11.53
C ALA A 133 -1.03 3.29 12.81
#